data_AF-H0AEY8-F1
#
_entry.id   AF-H0AEY8-F1
#
_cell.length_a   1.000
_cell.length_b   1.000
_cell.length_c   1.000
_cell.angle_alpha   90.00
_cell.angle_beta   90.00
_cell.angle_gamma   90.00
#
_symmetry.space_group_name_H-M   'P 1'
#
loop_
_entity.id
_entity.type
_entity.pdbx_description
1 polymer ?
#
loop_
_entity_poly.entity_id
_entity_poly.type
_entity_poly.pdbx_seq_one_letter_code
_entity_poly.pdbx_strand_id
1 'polypeptide(L)'
;MTKEFKSQLGNVKITEKGLKRKKSGDWENILSEYPEEKIIDEARFAEIEGLKLEEGSVHPCIKIRINDEWHYLFFQVNDEVKKCWTRLRYQWQAYLQNKSAEFVRK
;
A
#
# COMPACT_ATOMS: atom_id res chain seq x y z
N MET A 1 4.97 0.35 -16.00
CA MET A 1 4.26 1.64 -15.93
C MET A 1 4.06 2.07 -14.48
N THR A 2 4.59 3.22 -14.13
CA THR A 2 4.54 3.80 -12.78
C THR A 2 3.35 4.76 -12.65
N LYS A 3 2.65 4.75 -11.52
CA LYS A 3 1.56 5.69 -11.24
C LYS A 3 1.68 6.27 -9.83
N GLU A 4 1.53 7.58 -9.72
CA GLU A 4 1.59 8.31 -8.46
C GLU A 4 0.18 8.74 -8.03
N PHE A 5 -0.08 8.71 -6.72
CA PHE A 5 -1.33 9.06 -6.08
C PHE A 5 -1.07 10.14 -5.05
N LYS A 6 -1.88 11.19 -5.09
CA LYS A 6 -1.72 12.32 -4.16
C LYS A 6 -2.19 11.92 -2.77
N SER A 7 -1.38 12.29 -1.78
CA SER A 7 -1.73 12.15 -0.37
C SER A 7 -1.09 13.27 0.43
N GLN A 8 -1.84 13.83 1.37
CA GLN A 8 -1.32 14.85 2.29
C GLN A 8 -0.21 14.30 3.19
N LEU A 9 -0.22 12.99 3.45
CA LEU A 9 0.79 12.27 4.23
C LEU A 9 2.04 11.90 3.40
N GLY A 10 2.09 12.29 2.13
CA GLY A 10 3.15 11.97 1.20
C GLY A 10 2.66 11.08 0.06
N ASN A 11 2.97 11.51 -1.16
CA ASN A 11 2.51 10.83 -2.37
C ASN A 11 2.94 9.36 -2.38
N VAL A 12 2.00 8.51 -2.80
CA VAL A 12 2.24 7.07 -2.96
C VAL A 12 2.50 6.76 -4.41
N LYS A 13 3.65 6.15 -4.68
CA LYS A 13 4.08 5.73 -6.01
C LYS A 13 3.98 4.22 -6.14
N ILE A 14 3.14 3.76 -7.05
CA ILE A 14 3.04 2.34 -7.41
C ILE A 14 3.86 2.10 -8.67
N THR A 15 4.83 1.21 -8.55
CA THR A 15 5.74 0.79 -9.62
C THR A 15 5.38 -0.63 -10.09
N GLU A 16 6.18 -1.19 -10.99
CA GLU A 16 6.05 -2.60 -11.42
C GLU A 16 6.49 -3.59 -10.34
N LYS A 17 7.30 -3.15 -9.37
CA LYS A 17 7.89 -4.03 -8.35
C LYS A 17 7.19 -3.95 -7.00
N GLY A 18 6.37 -2.92 -6.78
CA GLY A 18 5.90 -2.58 -5.44
C GLY A 18 5.40 -1.15 -5.32
N LEU A 19 5.21 -0.72 -4.08
CA LEU A 19 4.86 0.65 -3.72
C LEU A 19 6.02 1.33 -2.99
N LYS A 20 6.08 2.66 -3.08
CA LYS A 20 6.97 3.52 -2.30
C LYS A 20 6.24 4.81 -1.94
N ARG A 21 6.51 5.34 -0.75
CA ARG A 21 6.07 6.65 -0.27
C ARG A 21 7.26 7.38 0.31
N LYS A 22 7.29 8.69 0.11
CA LYS A 22 8.12 9.61 0.90
C LYS A 22 7.16 10.37 1.83
N LYS A 23 7.27 10.15 3.15
CA LYS A 23 6.42 10.82 4.14
C LYS A 23 6.51 12.35 3.99
N SER A 24 5.38 13.02 4.09
CA SER A 24 5.27 14.48 4.21
C SER A 24 4.01 14.84 5.00
N GLY A 25 3.82 16.12 5.32
CA GLY A 25 2.62 16.58 6.02
C GLY A 25 2.61 16.21 7.51
N ASP A 26 1.43 16.30 8.11
CA ASP A 26 1.21 16.06 9.54
C ASP A 26 0.88 14.60 9.82
N TRP A 27 1.72 13.96 10.64
CA TRP A 27 1.64 12.57 11.06
C TRP A 27 1.30 12.41 12.54
N GLU A 28 1.23 13.51 13.32
CA GLU A 28 1.15 13.45 14.78
C GLU A 28 -0.06 12.64 15.25
N ASN A 29 -1.23 12.86 14.63
CA ASN A 29 -2.46 12.14 14.97
C ASN A 29 -2.38 10.63 14.65
N ILE A 30 -1.64 10.25 13.61
CA ILE A 30 -1.49 8.83 13.27
C ILE A 30 -0.47 8.19 14.22
N LEU A 31 0.62 8.87 14.51
CA LEU A 31 1.70 8.36 15.36
C LEU A 31 1.33 8.33 16.85
N SER A 32 0.31 9.08 17.28
CA SER A 32 -0.23 9.00 18.63
C SER A 32 -1.10 7.75 18.85
N GLU A 33 -1.71 7.21 17.79
CA GLU A 33 -2.60 6.04 17.84
C GLU A 33 -1.94 4.75 17.33
N TYR A 34 -1.00 4.86 16.40
CA TYR A 34 -0.35 3.73 15.74
C TYR A 34 1.17 3.83 15.87
N PRO A 35 1.83 2.74 16.29
CA PRO A 35 3.27 2.74 16.41
C PRO A 35 3.91 2.74 15.02
N GLU A 36 5.05 3.42 14.87
CA GLU A 36 5.65 3.71 13.57
C GLU A 36 6.04 2.45 12.79
N GLU A 37 6.42 1.37 13.48
CA GLU A 37 6.74 0.07 12.88
C GLU A 37 5.56 -0.60 12.17
N LYS A 38 4.33 -0.22 12.52
CA LYS A 38 3.12 -0.70 11.82
C LYS A 38 2.83 0.13 10.57
N ILE A 39 3.50 1.26 10.36
CA ILE A 39 3.32 2.11 9.18
C ILE A 39 4.27 1.65 8.07
N ILE A 40 3.73 1.46 6.87
CA ILE A 40 4.52 1.03 5.71
C ILE A 40 4.71 2.15 4.70
N ASP A 41 5.96 2.40 4.32
CA ASP A 41 6.32 3.35 3.26
C ASP A 41 6.78 2.65 1.98
N GLU A 42 7.29 1.42 2.06
CA GLU A 42 7.72 0.64 0.91
C GLU A 42 7.32 -0.83 1.10
N ALA A 43 6.83 -1.45 0.01
CA ALA A 43 6.54 -2.88 -0.02
C ALA A 43 6.82 -3.41 -1.42
N ARG A 44 7.54 -4.54 -1.54
CA ARG A 44 7.68 -5.25 -2.82
C ARG A 44 6.51 -6.21 -2.99
N PHE A 45 6.01 -6.37 -4.22
CA PHE A 45 4.91 -7.31 -4.48
C PHE A 45 5.22 -8.76 -4.11
N ALA A 46 6.51 -9.13 -4.15
CA ALA A 46 6.97 -10.46 -3.74
C ALA A 46 6.79 -10.74 -2.25
N GLU A 47 6.72 -9.70 -1.41
CA GLU A 47 6.61 -9.77 0.05
C GLU A 47 5.15 -9.67 0.52
N ILE A 48 4.25 -9.21 -0.35
CA ILE A 48 2.84 -9.02 0.00
C ILE A 48 2.10 -10.36 -0.07
N GLU A 49 1.51 -10.73 1.07
CA GLU A 49 0.68 -11.93 1.24
C GLU A 49 -0.82 -11.60 1.18
N GLY A 50 -1.18 -10.35 1.50
CA GLY A 50 -2.55 -9.92 1.62
C GLY A 50 -2.73 -8.42 1.50
N LEU A 51 -3.88 -8.01 0.97
CA LEU A 51 -4.25 -6.61 0.80
C LEU A 51 -5.70 -6.42 1.28
N LYS A 52 -5.98 -5.39 2.06
CA LYS A 52 -7.34 -4.96 2.45
C LYS A 52 -7.45 -3.44 2.42
N LEU A 53 -8.63 -2.93 2.08
CA LEU A 53 -8.95 -1.51 2.13
C LEU A 53 -9.84 -1.22 3.34
N GLU A 54 -9.52 -0.17 4.09
CA GLU A 54 -10.34 0.34 5.18
C GLU A 54 -10.69 1.80 4.94
N GLU A 55 -11.94 2.05 4.54
CA GLU A 55 -12.44 3.39 4.15
C GLU A 55 -13.15 4.13 5.28
N GLY A 56 -13.64 3.41 6.30
CA GLY A 56 -14.57 3.92 7.30
C GLY A 56 -13.94 4.50 8.57
N SER A 57 -12.61 4.62 8.62
CA SER A 57 -11.88 5.14 9.77
C SER A 57 -11.61 6.64 9.65
N VAL A 58 -11.34 7.29 10.80
CA VAL A 58 -10.77 8.65 10.86
C VAL A 58 -9.47 8.75 10.03
N HIS A 59 -8.78 7.62 9.87
CA HIS A 59 -7.56 7.47 9.08
C HIS A 59 -7.74 6.39 8.00
N PRO A 60 -8.28 6.72 6.82
CA PRO A 60 -8.41 5.78 5.71
C PRO A 60 -7.06 5.12 5.40
N CYS A 61 -7.04 3.79 5.22
CA CYS A 61 -5.78 3.09 5.00
C CYS A 61 -5.92 1.87 4.10
N ILE A 62 -4.79 1.49 3.50
CA ILE A 62 -4.62 0.18 2.86
C ILE A 62 -3.80 -0.68 3.82
N LYS A 63 -4.38 -1.78 4.27
CA LYS A 63 -3.69 -2.79 5.09
C LYS A 63 -2.96 -3.75 4.17
N ILE A 64 -1.69 -3.98 4.46
CA ILE A 64 -0.78 -4.82 3.67
C ILE A 64 -0.20 -5.88 4.60
N ARG A 65 -0.42 -7.15 4.29
CA ARG A 65 0.11 -8.28 5.06
C ARG A 65 1.47 -8.68 4.53
N ILE A 66 2.48 -8.68 5.39
CA ILE A 66 3.88 -9.08 5.10
C ILE A 66 4.38 -9.88 6.30
N ASN A 67 4.97 -11.06 6.06
CA ASN A 67 5.47 -11.94 7.11
C ASN A 67 4.41 -12.21 8.20
N ASP A 68 3.19 -12.54 7.80
CA ASP A 68 2.03 -12.76 8.68
C ASP A 68 1.54 -11.53 9.49
N GLU A 69 2.16 -10.36 9.37
CA GLU A 69 1.77 -9.14 10.07
C GLU A 69 1.06 -8.13 9.16
N TRP A 70 0.06 -7.42 9.70
CA TRP A 70 -0.61 -6.33 9.00
C TRP A 70 0.10 -5.00 9.27
N HIS A 71 0.50 -4.34 8.18
CA HIS A 71 1.02 -2.98 8.16
C HIS A 71 0.02 -2.04 7.46
N TYR A 72 0.15 -0.75 7.74
CA TYR A 72 -0.83 0.27 7.38
C TYR A 72 -0.21 1.33 6.48
N LEU A 73 -0.77 1.47 5.28
CA LEU A 73 -0.50 2.59 4.40
C LEU A 73 -1.63 3.61 4.57
N PHE A 74 -1.43 4.55 5.49
CA PHE A 74 -2.40 5.60 5.82
C PHE A 74 -2.51 6.70 4.77
N PHE A 75 -3.69 7.30 4.72
CA PHE A 75 -4.09 8.45 3.92
C PHE A 75 -4.92 9.41 4.78
N GLN A 76 -4.94 10.70 4.41
CA GLN A 76 -5.90 11.64 4.99
C GLN A 76 -7.29 11.44 4.38
N VAL A 77 -8.32 11.94 5.09
CA VAL A 77 -9.67 12.02 4.54
C VAL A 77 -9.64 12.85 3.24
N ASN A 78 -10.35 12.38 2.21
CA ASN A 78 -10.39 12.92 0.83
C ASN A 78 -9.15 12.67 -0.05
N ASP A 79 -8.09 12.02 0.46
CA ASP A 79 -6.99 11.56 -0.40
C ASP A 79 -7.45 10.46 -1.38
N GLU A 80 -6.63 10.16 -2.38
CA GLU A 80 -6.96 9.22 -3.46
C GLU A 80 -6.86 7.72 -3.05
N VAL A 81 -7.20 7.37 -1.80
CA VAL A 81 -7.01 6.02 -1.23
C VAL A 81 -7.68 4.92 -2.08
N LYS A 82 -8.91 5.13 -2.55
CA LYS A 82 -9.63 4.14 -3.38
C LYS A 82 -8.95 3.90 -4.72
N LYS A 83 -8.43 4.96 -5.35
CA LYS A 83 -7.72 4.88 -6.63
C LYS A 83 -6.37 4.20 -6.44
N CYS A 84 -5.67 4.53 -5.36
CA CYS A 84 -4.41 3.90 -4.98
C CYS A 84 -4.61 2.40 -4.75
N TRP A 85 -5.61 2.04 -3.94
CA TRP A 85 -6.03 0.66 -3.68
C TRP A 85 -6.30 -0.12 -4.96
N THR A 86 -7.15 0.43 -5.84
CA THR A 86 -7.54 -0.23 -7.08
C THR A 86 -6.32 -0.54 -7.94
N ARG A 87 -5.39 0.42 -8.04
CA ARG A 87 -4.15 0.24 -8.80
C ARG A 87 -3.19 -0.74 -8.12
N LEU A 88 -3.05 -0.68 -6.80
CA LEU A 88 -2.18 -1.58 -6.03
C LEU A 88 -2.64 -3.03 -6.18
N ARG A 89 -3.94 -3.27 -5.95
CA ARG A 89 -4.55 -4.57 -6.10
C ARG A 89 -4.39 -5.11 -7.51
N TYR A 90 -4.65 -4.29 -8.53
CA TYR A 90 -4.46 -4.69 -9.93
C TYR A 90 -3.02 -5.13 -10.22
N GLN A 91 -2.03 -4.34 -9.81
CA GLN A 91 -0.62 -4.65 -10.07
C GLN A 91 -0.14 -5.89 -9.30
N TRP A 92 -0.56 -6.04 -8.04
CA TRP A 92 -0.22 -7.21 -7.25
C TRP A 92 -0.84 -8.49 -7.84
N GLN A 93 -2.10 -8.44 -8.30
CA GLN A 93 -2.74 -9.57 -8.96
C GLN A 93 -2.05 -9.94 -10.29
N ALA A 94 -1.65 -8.93 -11.09
CA ALA A 94 -0.87 -9.18 -12.30
C ALA A 94 0.49 -9.83 -12.00
N TYR A 95 1.16 -9.41 -10.92
CA TYR A 95 2.39 -10.04 -10.44
C TYR A 95 2.17 -11.52 -10.08
N LEU A 96 1.12 -11.84 -9.32
CA LEU A 96 0.80 -13.21 -8.93
C LEU A 96 0.48 -14.12 -10.12
N GLN A 97 -0.24 -13.61 -11.12
CA GLN A 97 -0.55 -14.34 -12.35
C GLN A 97 0.71 -14.65 -13.16
N ASN A 98 1.60 -13.67 -13.34
CA ASN A 98 2.84 -13.87 -14.08
C ASN A 98 3.79 -14.84 -13.37
N LYS A 99 3.91 -14.74 -12.04
CA LYS A 99 4.72 -15.66 -11.23
C LYS A 99 4.20 -17.09 -11.30
N SER A 100 2.88 -17.27 -11.28
CA SER A 100 2.24 -18.58 -11.46
C SER A 100 2.50 -19.14 -12.85
N ALA A 101 2.44 -18.32 -13.89
CA ALA A 101 2.71 -18.74 -15.28
C ALA A 101 4.18 -19.13 -15.51
N GLU A 102 5.13 -18.49 -14.84
CA GLU A 102 6.54 -18.90 -14.85
C GLU A 102 6.76 -20.26 -14.18
N PHE A 103 5.94 -20.60 -13.18
CA PHE A 103 6.03 -21.88 -12.48
C PHE A 103 5.44 -23.04 -13.31
N VAL A 104 4.40 -22.79 -14.12
CA VAL A 104 3.78 -23.79 -15.00
C VAL A 104 4.62 -24.10 -16.25
N ARG A 105 5.56 -23.22 -16.61
CA ARG A 105 6.44 -23.38 -17.79
C ARG A 105 7.78 -24.09 -17.49
N LYS A 106 8.02 -24.50 -16.25
CA LYS A 106 9.17 -25.31 -15.84
C LYS A 106 8.74 -26.74 -15.57
#